data_AF-A0A1Z9HDN9-F1
#
_entry.id   AF-A0A1Z9HDN9-F1
#
_cell.length_a   1.000
_cell.length_b   1.000
_cell.length_c   1.000
_cell.angle_alpha   90.00
_cell.angle_beta   90.00
_cell.angle_gamma   90.00
#
_symmetry.space_group_name_H-M   'P 1'
#
loop_
_entity.id
_entity.type
_entity.pdbx_description
1 polymer ?
#
loop_
_entity_poly.entity_id
_entity_poly.type
_entity_poly.pdbx_seq_one_letter_code
_entity_poly.pdbx_strand_id
1 'polypeptide(L)'
;MKSGVVLPVVLLVGVSVLLSAAGLFALSSPAAERGWQRNQLAQRQADIRSALEVLRLHLGRQREKVLSGGIPEVESSWVIRETEQGDLTLRLMDADPTGLCSPLRAESGRLDLRVTPQEWWDRVAELAPFSAVLNSARQATSVRSLMQSEMSSQDFMLIEPLLTVHAEEPELQVDGRQRLPLGSDWNNEIAARVAGRFGQAASDVLSDLFARGQMPQDVGDLVRVLQSFNVPVQDWVEILDAFAFEADLARGRIDVNTAPEAVLAAIPGIGSAAAEMVSVRSTLSDQERSTIVWPVLRGIIPAEDFDQCAVHLTTRSFRWRVDFELGLMGDDQENYLTPPDRVRCVVDLGTPRPSLAAWRSLNLDATVQGLVMEQRAQLAEEEGNASNVAQPSRRPRNRPRRRSATESNPEPSSGSSRAPARNRPPNA
;
A
#
# COMPACT_ATOMS: atom_id res chain seq x y z
N MET A 1 -51.18 -24.91 69.81
CA MET A 1 -50.51 -24.63 68.52
C MET A 1 -49.16 -24.02 68.82
N LYS A 2 -48.06 -24.63 68.33
CA LYS A 2 -46.68 -24.29 68.74
C LYS A 2 -46.16 -23.09 67.94
N SER A 3 -46.27 -21.88 68.51
CA SER A 3 -45.78 -20.63 67.90
C SER A 3 -44.25 -20.52 67.79
N GLY A 4 -43.48 -21.54 68.15
CA GLY A 4 -42.01 -21.54 68.13
C GLY A 4 -41.34 -22.03 66.84
N VAL A 5 -42.08 -22.62 65.88
CA VAL A 5 -41.51 -23.23 64.66
C VAL A 5 -41.72 -22.37 63.41
N VAL A 6 -42.62 -21.38 63.46
CA VAL A 6 -42.97 -20.55 62.29
C VAL A 6 -41.85 -19.58 61.92
N LEU A 7 -41.17 -18.99 62.92
CA LEU A 7 -40.11 -18.01 62.69
C LEU A 7 -38.90 -18.58 61.91
N PRO A 8 -38.31 -19.74 62.27
CA PRO A 8 -37.15 -20.27 61.54
C PRO A 8 -37.47 -20.70 60.11
N VAL A 9 -38.69 -21.20 59.85
CA VAL A 9 -39.09 -21.62 58.49
C VAL A 9 -39.25 -20.42 57.56
N VAL A 10 -39.86 -19.33 58.03
CA VAL A 10 -39.99 -18.09 57.23
C VAL A 10 -38.61 -17.48 56.94
N LEU A 11 -37.68 -17.54 57.90
CA LEU A 11 -36.32 -17.03 57.74
C LEU A 11 -35.54 -17.86 56.70
N LEU A 12 -35.70 -19.19 56.72
CA LEU A 12 -35.03 -20.09 55.78
C LEU A 12 -35.57 -19.90 54.34
N VAL A 13 -36.89 -19.74 54.18
CA VAL A 13 -37.50 -19.41 52.88
C VAL A 13 -37.04 -18.03 52.41
N GLY A 14 -37.00 -17.02 53.28
CA GLY A 14 -36.51 -15.69 52.94
C GLY A 14 -35.05 -15.68 52.48
N VAL A 15 -34.18 -16.42 53.19
CA VAL A 15 -32.77 -16.59 52.80
C VAL A 15 -32.63 -17.36 51.49
N SER A 16 -33.42 -18.41 51.27
CA SER A 16 -33.40 -19.16 50.00
C SER A 16 -33.83 -18.28 48.82
N VAL A 17 -34.87 -17.46 48.97
CA VAL A 17 -35.32 -16.54 47.92
C VAL A 17 -34.28 -15.46 47.64
N LEU A 18 -33.65 -14.91 48.69
CA LEU A 18 -32.54 -13.95 48.54
C LEU A 18 -31.33 -14.55 47.84
N LEU A 19 -30.95 -15.79 48.18
CA LEU A 19 -29.83 -16.49 47.53
C LEU A 19 -30.14 -16.83 46.07
N SER A 20 -31.38 -17.25 45.75
CA SER A 20 -31.79 -17.48 44.38
C SER A 20 -31.81 -16.19 43.54
N ALA A 21 -32.28 -15.08 44.12
CA ALA A 21 -32.27 -13.77 43.46
C ALA A 21 -30.84 -13.26 43.24
N ALA A 22 -29.95 -13.40 44.24
CA ALA A 22 -28.54 -13.05 44.13
C ALA A 22 -27.82 -13.92 43.09
N GLY A 23 -28.11 -15.22 43.04
CA GLY A 23 -27.59 -16.14 42.02
C GLY A 23 -28.04 -15.78 40.61
N LEU A 24 -29.31 -15.39 40.41
CA LEU A 24 -29.82 -14.95 39.11
C LEU A 24 -29.16 -13.65 38.65
N PHE A 25 -29.00 -12.67 39.57
CA PHE A 25 -28.30 -11.41 39.29
C PHE A 25 -26.81 -11.61 38.97
N ALA A 26 -26.13 -12.49 39.71
CA ALA A 26 -24.72 -12.81 39.48
C ALA A 26 -24.50 -13.54 38.13
N LEU A 27 -25.49 -14.30 37.65
CA LEU A 27 -25.43 -14.95 36.33
C LEU A 27 -25.86 -14.02 35.18
N SER A 28 -26.72 -13.02 35.45
CA SER A 28 -27.20 -12.08 34.43
C SER A 28 -26.22 -10.94 34.14
N SER A 29 -25.44 -10.45 35.12
CA SER A 29 -24.47 -9.36 34.89
C SER A 29 -23.43 -9.70 33.83
N PRO A 30 -22.75 -10.88 33.89
CA PRO A 30 -21.78 -11.26 32.87
C PRO A 30 -22.42 -11.50 31.50
N ALA A 31 -23.71 -11.86 31.44
CA ALA A 31 -24.43 -12.05 30.17
C ALA A 31 -24.82 -10.72 29.52
N ALA A 32 -25.28 -9.75 30.32
CA ALA A 32 -25.61 -8.40 29.88
C ALA A 32 -24.36 -7.63 29.42
N GLU A 33 -23.27 -7.70 30.19
CA GLU A 33 -21.98 -7.09 29.82
C GLU A 33 -21.41 -7.68 28.53
N ARG A 34 -21.44 -9.01 28.36
CA ARG A 34 -21.04 -9.67 27.11
C ARG A 34 -21.94 -9.29 25.93
N GLY A 35 -23.24 -9.11 26.16
CA GLY A 35 -24.19 -8.64 25.14
C GLY A 35 -23.90 -7.21 24.70
N TRP A 36 -23.65 -6.31 25.66
CA TRP A 36 -23.31 -4.92 25.41
C TRP A 36 -21.98 -4.75 24.66
N GLN A 37 -20.94 -5.47 25.08
CA GLN A 37 -19.64 -5.49 24.39
C GLN A 37 -19.76 -6.00 22.94
N ARG A 38 -20.55 -7.06 22.71
CA ARG A 38 -20.80 -7.57 21.35
C ARG A 38 -21.55 -6.57 20.48
N ASN A 39 -22.56 -5.92 21.03
CA ASN A 39 -23.32 -4.90 20.30
C ASN A 39 -22.46 -3.69 19.95
N GLN A 40 -21.57 -3.26 20.84
CA GLN A 40 -20.63 -2.18 20.54
C GLN A 40 -19.64 -2.54 19.43
N LEU A 41 -19.08 -3.76 19.45
CA LEU A 41 -18.18 -4.20 18.40
C LEU A 41 -18.90 -4.29 17.04
N ALA A 42 -20.12 -4.84 17.02
CA ALA A 42 -20.94 -4.91 15.82
C ALA A 42 -21.28 -3.52 15.28
N GLN A 43 -21.60 -2.57 16.17
CA GLN A 43 -21.87 -1.19 15.81
C GLN A 43 -20.65 -0.51 15.20
N ARG A 44 -19.48 -0.60 15.84
CA ARG A 44 -18.22 -0.06 15.30
C ARG A 44 -17.88 -0.63 13.93
N GLN A 45 -18.07 -1.95 13.74
CA GLN A 45 -17.87 -2.58 12.43
C GLN A 45 -18.85 -2.06 11.36
N ALA A 46 -20.11 -1.79 11.73
CA ALA A 46 -21.09 -1.19 10.83
C ALA A 46 -20.73 0.25 10.47
N ASP A 47 -20.26 1.04 11.44
CA ASP A 47 -19.81 2.42 11.24
C ASP A 47 -18.60 2.46 10.29
N ILE A 48 -17.58 1.59 10.49
CA ILE A 48 -16.43 1.47 9.58
C ILE A 48 -16.89 1.09 8.17
N ARG A 49 -17.79 0.12 8.02
CA ARG A 49 -18.31 -0.25 6.69
C ARG A 49 -19.01 0.91 6.01
N SER A 50 -19.79 1.70 6.76
CA SER A 50 -20.47 2.88 6.23
C SER A 50 -19.48 3.93 5.72
N ALA A 51 -18.43 4.21 6.50
CA ALA A 51 -17.31 5.07 6.11
C ALA A 51 -16.59 4.58 4.84
N LEU A 52 -16.27 3.29 4.76
CA LEU A 52 -15.64 2.67 3.58
C LEU A 52 -16.53 2.79 2.32
N GLU A 53 -17.83 2.60 2.47
CA GLU A 53 -18.79 2.74 1.36
C GLU A 53 -18.91 4.19 0.88
N VAL A 54 -18.94 5.17 1.79
CA VAL A 54 -18.93 6.60 1.42
C VAL A 54 -17.69 6.93 0.59
N LEU A 55 -16.49 6.52 1.05
CA LEU A 55 -15.23 6.71 0.33
C LEU A 55 -15.24 6.03 -1.05
N ARG A 56 -15.67 4.76 -1.10
CA ARG A 56 -15.75 3.97 -2.34
C ARG A 56 -16.64 4.64 -3.37
N LEU A 57 -17.83 5.08 -2.97
CA LEU A 57 -18.78 5.74 -3.86
C LEU A 57 -18.32 7.14 -4.27
N HIS A 58 -17.74 7.91 -3.34
CA HIS A 58 -17.24 9.26 -3.61
C HIS A 58 -16.12 9.26 -4.65
N LEU A 59 -15.10 8.41 -4.46
CA LEU A 59 -14.02 8.25 -5.42
C LEU A 59 -14.52 7.62 -6.73
N GLY A 60 -15.47 6.68 -6.64
CA GLY A 60 -16.11 6.06 -7.80
C GLY A 60 -16.77 7.03 -8.77
N ARG A 61 -17.43 8.08 -8.26
CA ARG A 61 -18.03 9.14 -9.10
C ARG A 61 -17.00 9.94 -9.90
N GLN A 62 -15.74 9.92 -9.48
CA GLN A 62 -14.64 10.64 -10.10
C GLN A 62 -13.80 9.76 -11.02
N ARG A 63 -14.27 8.56 -11.37
CA ARG A 63 -13.55 7.62 -12.24
C ARG A 63 -13.16 8.23 -13.59
N GLU A 64 -14.05 9.01 -14.21
CA GLU A 64 -13.75 9.73 -15.48
C GLU A 64 -12.56 10.68 -15.33
N LYS A 65 -12.47 11.40 -14.21
CA LYS A 65 -11.33 12.28 -13.89
C LYS A 65 -10.04 11.47 -13.77
N VAL A 66 -10.10 10.29 -13.15
CA VAL A 66 -8.94 9.37 -13.03
C VAL A 66 -8.54 8.80 -14.38
N LEU A 67 -9.50 8.44 -15.24
CA LEU A 67 -9.24 8.00 -16.61
C LEU A 67 -8.49 9.07 -17.42
N SER A 68 -8.77 10.35 -17.20
CA SER A 68 -8.06 11.44 -17.86
C SER A 68 -6.75 11.85 -17.18
N GLY A 69 -6.22 11.06 -16.24
CA GLY A 69 -4.99 11.34 -15.51
C GLY A 69 -5.12 12.42 -14.42
N GLY A 70 -6.35 12.76 -14.06
CA GLY A 70 -6.65 13.68 -12.97
C GLY A 70 -6.61 13.02 -11.60
N ILE A 71 -6.34 13.83 -10.58
CA ILE A 71 -6.32 13.41 -9.18
C ILE A 71 -7.73 13.57 -8.61
N PRO A 72 -8.36 12.52 -8.05
CA PRO A 72 -9.67 12.65 -7.41
C PRO A 72 -9.56 13.51 -6.15
N GLU A 73 -10.65 14.15 -5.79
CA GLU A 73 -10.73 15.05 -4.65
C GLU A 73 -11.48 14.39 -3.50
N VAL A 74 -11.02 14.62 -2.29
CA VAL A 74 -11.65 14.11 -1.07
C VAL A 74 -11.71 15.24 -0.05
N GLU A 75 -12.86 15.41 0.59
CA GLU A 75 -13.03 16.39 1.65
C GLU A 75 -12.27 15.95 2.90
N SER A 76 -11.78 16.90 3.68
CA SER A 76 -11.02 16.59 4.89
C SER A 76 -11.88 15.92 5.98
N SER A 77 -13.20 16.09 5.95
CA SER A 77 -14.12 15.58 6.95
C SER A 77 -15.53 15.35 6.39
N TRP A 78 -16.19 14.28 6.82
CA TRP A 78 -17.59 13.97 6.49
C TRP A 78 -18.38 13.53 7.70
N VAL A 79 -19.58 14.07 7.84
CA VAL A 79 -20.60 13.49 8.72
C VAL A 79 -21.23 12.30 8.01
N ILE A 80 -21.00 11.10 8.54
CA ILE A 80 -21.54 9.84 8.02
C ILE A 80 -22.98 9.65 8.50
N ARG A 81 -23.25 10.01 9.76
CA ARG A 81 -24.57 9.87 10.40
C ARG A 81 -24.67 10.75 11.64
N GLU A 82 -25.79 11.44 11.79
CA GLU A 82 -26.14 12.17 13.02
C GLU A 82 -26.65 11.20 14.09
N THR A 83 -26.23 11.36 15.34
CA THR A 83 -26.71 10.57 16.48
C THR A 83 -27.08 11.47 17.65
N GLU A 84 -27.88 10.97 18.60
CA GLU A 84 -28.23 11.72 19.82
C GLU A 84 -27.01 12.13 20.66
N GLN A 85 -25.89 11.42 20.52
CA GLN A 85 -24.65 11.66 21.26
C GLN A 85 -23.69 12.57 20.51
N GLY A 86 -23.98 12.93 19.26
CA GLY A 86 -23.09 13.67 18.37
C GLY A 86 -23.00 13.05 16.98
N ASP A 87 -22.18 13.63 16.12
CA ASP A 87 -22.06 13.23 14.72
C ASP A 87 -21.00 12.15 14.54
N LEU A 88 -21.36 11.04 13.90
CA LEU A 88 -20.39 10.06 13.44
C LEU A 88 -19.62 10.66 12.27
N THR A 89 -18.39 11.08 12.52
CA THR A 89 -17.58 11.84 11.58
C THR A 89 -16.36 11.03 11.16
N LEU A 90 -16.11 11.02 9.85
CA LEU A 90 -14.87 10.57 9.23
C LEU A 90 -13.98 11.79 9.01
N ARG A 91 -12.73 11.76 9.48
CA ARG A 91 -11.71 12.79 9.19
C ARG A 91 -10.51 12.17 8.51
N LEU A 92 -10.09 12.73 7.38
CA LEU A 92 -8.87 12.28 6.72
C LEU A 92 -7.64 12.49 7.60
N MET A 93 -6.74 11.54 7.57
CA MET A 93 -5.43 11.63 8.20
C MET A 93 -4.36 11.75 7.14
N ASP A 94 -3.39 12.63 7.37
CA ASP A 94 -2.08 12.42 6.79
C ASP A 94 -1.27 11.47 7.68
N ALA A 95 -1.16 10.22 7.26
CA ALA A 95 -0.33 9.25 7.96
C ALA A 95 1.12 9.24 7.47
N ASP A 96 1.52 10.16 6.58
CA ASP A 96 2.90 10.25 6.08
C ASP A 96 3.71 11.19 6.98
N PRO A 97 4.56 10.67 7.87
CA PRO A 97 5.38 11.52 8.72
C PRO A 97 6.43 12.31 7.92
N THR A 98 6.71 11.93 6.67
CA THR A 98 7.71 12.57 5.81
C THR A 98 7.16 13.75 5.03
N GLY A 99 5.83 13.85 4.89
CA GLY A 99 5.16 14.85 4.05
C GLY A 99 5.45 14.67 2.55
N LEU A 100 6.02 13.54 2.12
CA LEU A 100 6.33 13.25 0.72
C LEU A 100 5.06 12.94 -0.09
N CYS A 101 4.03 12.41 0.56
CA CYS A 101 2.77 12.01 -0.05
C CYS A 101 1.58 12.84 0.45
N SER A 102 0.56 12.98 -0.39
CA SER A 102 -0.76 13.50 0.00
C SER A 102 -1.50 12.53 0.95
N PRO A 103 -2.46 13.01 1.77
CA PRO A 103 -3.40 12.14 2.50
C PRO A 103 -4.15 11.15 1.60
N LEU A 104 -4.41 11.54 0.35
CA LEU A 104 -4.98 10.69 -0.69
C LEU A 104 -3.86 10.21 -1.62
N ARG A 105 -3.46 8.94 -1.51
CA ARG A 105 -2.26 8.44 -2.19
C ARG A 105 -2.61 7.60 -3.40
N ALA A 106 -2.09 8.00 -4.56
CA ALA A 106 -2.01 7.14 -5.72
C ALA A 106 -1.12 5.92 -5.40
N GLU A 107 -1.62 4.71 -5.63
CA GLU A 107 -0.80 3.51 -5.51
C GLU A 107 0.22 3.44 -6.66
N SER A 108 -0.14 3.90 -7.86
CA SER A 108 0.79 3.99 -9.01
C SER A 108 1.81 5.12 -8.87
N GLY A 109 1.68 6.03 -7.91
CA GLY A 109 2.72 7.03 -7.62
C GLY A 109 3.94 6.44 -6.87
N ARG A 110 3.96 5.14 -6.61
CA ARG A 110 4.90 4.47 -5.71
C ARG A 110 5.48 3.22 -6.34
N LEU A 111 6.58 2.74 -5.77
CA LEU A 111 7.30 1.59 -6.27
C LEU A 111 6.62 0.28 -5.81
N ASP A 112 6.24 -0.58 -6.77
CA ASP A 112 5.63 -1.87 -6.47
C ASP A 112 6.69 -2.88 -6.04
N LEU A 113 6.61 -3.29 -4.78
CA LEU A 113 7.52 -4.24 -4.15
C LEU A 113 7.68 -5.53 -4.96
N ARG A 114 6.67 -5.94 -5.72
CA ARG A 114 6.65 -7.23 -6.43
C ARG A 114 7.38 -7.19 -7.76
N VAL A 115 7.43 -6.03 -8.42
CA VAL A 115 7.92 -5.93 -9.82
C VAL A 115 9.03 -4.89 -10.03
N THR A 116 9.21 -3.91 -9.14
CA THR A 116 10.25 -2.89 -9.31
C THR A 116 11.66 -3.50 -9.33
N PRO A 117 12.51 -3.23 -10.34
CA PRO A 117 13.86 -3.80 -10.41
C PRO A 117 14.73 -3.48 -9.18
N GLN A 118 15.64 -4.38 -8.82
CA GLN A 118 16.51 -4.19 -7.63
C GLN A 118 17.33 -2.90 -7.74
N GLU A 119 17.84 -2.58 -8.92
CA GLU A 119 18.66 -1.38 -9.17
C GLU A 119 17.96 -0.07 -8.80
N TRP A 120 16.62 -0.06 -8.79
CA TRP A 120 15.86 1.14 -8.44
C TRP A 120 15.85 1.38 -6.94
N TRP A 121 15.86 0.31 -6.13
CA TRP A 121 16.01 0.42 -4.68
C TRP A 121 17.31 1.12 -4.32
N ASP A 122 18.39 0.81 -5.03
CA ASP A 122 19.71 1.36 -4.78
C ASP A 122 19.83 2.84 -5.20
N ARG A 123 18.93 3.33 -6.07
CA ARG A 123 18.88 4.73 -6.52
C ARG A 123 18.10 5.64 -5.58
N VAL A 124 17.23 5.09 -4.74
CA VAL A 124 16.44 5.85 -3.77
C VAL A 124 17.16 5.81 -2.43
N ALA A 125 17.63 6.96 -1.94
CA ALA A 125 18.49 7.03 -0.75
C ALA A 125 17.84 6.40 0.49
N GLU A 126 16.53 6.56 0.64
CA GLU A 126 15.73 6.00 1.74
C GLU A 126 15.59 4.48 1.65
N LEU A 127 15.62 3.90 0.44
CA LEU A 127 15.40 2.47 0.19
C LEU A 127 16.71 1.68 0.06
N ALA A 128 17.79 2.31 -0.37
CA ALA A 128 19.08 1.66 -0.63
C ALA A 128 19.58 0.80 0.55
N PRO A 129 19.48 1.22 1.84
CA PRO A 129 19.87 0.38 2.97
C PRO A 129 19.06 -0.93 3.10
N PHE A 130 17.87 -0.98 2.51
CA PHE A 130 16.92 -2.10 2.63
C PHE A 130 16.78 -2.92 1.33
N SER A 131 17.58 -2.63 0.29
CA SER A 131 17.49 -3.26 -1.04
C SER A 131 17.40 -4.79 -1.00
N ALA A 132 18.24 -5.46 -0.18
CA ALA A 132 18.21 -6.91 -0.03
C ALA A 132 16.90 -7.42 0.60
N VAL A 133 16.40 -6.74 1.62
CA VAL A 133 15.13 -7.09 2.30
C VAL A 133 13.96 -6.92 1.33
N LEU A 134 13.91 -5.78 0.61
CA LEU A 134 12.89 -5.51 -0.40
C LEU A 134 12.91 -6.57 -1.51
N ASN A 135 14.10 -6.96 -1.97
CA ASN A 135 14.24 -7.98 -3.00
C ASN A 135 13.87 -9.39 -2.52
N SER A 136 13.94 -9.68 -1.22
CA SER A 136 13.44 -10.96 -0.66
C SER A 136 11.91 -10.97 -0.53
N ALA A 137 11.26 -9.81 -0.49
CA ALA A 137 9.85 -9.64 -0.19
C ALA A 137 8.94 -9.60 -1.44
N ARG A 138 9.41 -10.07 -2.60
CA ARG A 138 8.65 -10.00 -3.88
C ARG A 138 7.29 -10.71 -3.87
N GLN A 139 7.09 -11.67 -2.97
CA GLN A 139 5.83 -12.40 -2.83
C GLN A 139 4.88 -11.78 -1.80
N ALA A 140 5.22 -10.62 -1.23
CA ALA A 140 4.38 -9.97 -0.24
C ALA A 140 3.05 -9.53 -0.85
N THR A 141 1.96 -9.82 -0.13
CA THR A 141 0.62 -9.32 -0.44
C THR A 141 0.31 -7.99 0.26
N SER A 142 1.26 -7.49 1.05
CA SER A 142 1.17 -6.22 1.77
C SER A 142 2.58 -5.71 2.05
N VAL A 143 2.80 -4.40 1.90
CA VAL A 143 4.06 -3.75 2.30
C VAL A 143 4.35 -4.00 3.78
N ARG A 144 3.31 -4.12 4.62
CA ARG A 144 3.45 -4.42 6.05
C ARG A 144 4.20 -5.72 6.32
N SER A 145 4.20 -6.69 5.41
CA SER A 145 4.96 -7.93 5.61
C SER A 145 6.45 -7.69 5.86
N LEU A 146 6.99 -6.53 5.46
CA LEU A 146 8.34 -6.09 5.79
C LEU A 146 8.57 -5.94 7.31
N MET A 147 7.54 -5.65 8.11
CA MET A 147 7.64 -5.62 9.58
C MET A 147 7.91 -7.00 10.21
N GLN A 148 7.74 -8.08 9.45
CA GLN A 148 8.10 -9.43 9.88
C GLN A 148 9.57 -9.75 9.63
N SER A 149 10.26 -8.92 8.85
CA SER A 149 11.72 -8.95 8.72
C SER A 149 12.37 -8.23 9.91
N GLU A 150 13.71 -8.26 10.00
CA GLU A 150 14.47 -7.54 11.03
C GLU A 150 14.39 -5.99 10.93
N MET A 151 13.42 -5.46 10.19
CA MET A 151 13.18 -4.02 9.99
C MET A 151 12.58 -3.37 11.24
N SER A 152 13.15 -2.24 11.66
CA SER A 152 12.59 -1.48 12.78
C SER A 152 11.30 -0.76 12.37
N SER A 153 10.47 -0.40 13.36
CA SER A 153 9.25 0.38 13.10
C SER A 153 9.54 1.76 12.53
N GLN A 154 10.66 2.37 12.93
CA GLN A 154 11.06 3.69 12.46
C GLN A 154 11.49 3.64 10.98
N ASP A 155 12.28 2.62 10.62
CA ASP A 155 12.68 2.38 9.23
C ASP A 155 11.47 2.10 8.34
N PHE A 156 10.54 1.27 8.81
CA PHE A 156 9.31 0.99 8.09
C PHE A 156 8.51 2.26 7.82
N MET A 157 8.32 3.13 8.81
CA MET A 157 7.58 4.39 8.64
C MET A 157 8.25 5.34 7.64
N LEU A 158 9.57 5.29 7.50
CA LEU A 158 10.31 6.09 6.53
C LEU A 158 10.09 5.60 5.09
N ILE A 159 10.09 4.29 4.86
CA ILE A 159 10.06 3.72 3.51
C ILE A 159 8.66 3.36 3.00
N GLU A 160 7.70 3.09 3.89
CA GLU A 160 6.33 2.70 3.54
C GLU A 160 5.63 3.69 2.60
N PRO A 161 5.81 5.02 2.74
CA PRO A 161 5.23 5.99 1.81
C PRO A 161 5.70 5.83 0.36
N LEU A 162 6.87 5.23 0.12
CA LEU A 162 7.44 5.05 -1.22
C LEU A 162 7.06 3.71 -1.86
N LEU A 163 6.44 2.81 -1.10
CA LEU A 163 6.21 1.42 -1.50
C LEU A 163 4.72 1.10 -1.66
N THR A 164 4.44 0.12 -2.53
CA THR A 164 3.11 -0.44 -2.74
C THR A 164 3.14 -1.91 -3.16
N VAL A 165 1.99 -2.57 -3.13
CA VAL A 165 1.68 -3.84 -3.80
C VAL A 165 0.44 -3.72 -4.69
N HIS A 166 0.05 -2.48 -5.00
CA HIS A 166 -1.22 -2.12 -5.63
C HIS A 166 -1.03 -1.21 -6.85
N ALA A 167 0.18 -1.03 -7.38
CA ALA A 167 0.39 -0.32 -8.66
C ALA A 167 -0.01 -1.24 -9.82
N GLU A 168 -1.31 -1.40 -9.99
CA GLU A 168 -1.93 -2.15 -11.09
C GLU A 168 -2.87 -1.22 -11.84
N GLU A 169 -2.79 -1.25 -13.16
CA GLU A 169 -3.58 -0.42 -14.06
C GLU A 169 -4.25 -1.30 -15.11
N PRO A 170 -5.58 -1.22 -15.30
CA PRO A 170 -6.23 -1.84 -16.45
C PRO A 170 -5.81 -1.13 -17.74
N GLU A 171 -5.64 -1.89 -18.82
CA GLU A 171 -5.21 -1.36 -20.13
C GLU A 171 -6.35 -0.64 -20.86
N LEU A 172 -6.76 0.49 -20.30
CA LEU A 172 -7.81 1.37 -20.80
C LEU A 172 -7.23 2.63 -21.43
N GLN A 173 -7.89 3.08 -22.50
CA GLN A 173 -7.69 4.38 -23.10
C GLN A 173 -8.28 5.48 -22.22
N VAL A 174 -7.95 6.74 -22.54
CA VAL A 174 -8.45 7.92 -21.82
C VAL A 174 -9.98 8.01 -21.80
N ASP A 175 -10.63 7.47 -22.84
CA ASP A 175 -12.09 7.42 -22.99
C ASP A 175 -12.72 6.14 -22.39
N GLY A 176 -11.92 5.31 -21.71
CA GLY A 176 -12.35 4.08 -21.07
C GLY A 176 -12.52 2.87 -22.00
N ARG A 177 -12.24 2.98 -23.30
CA ARG A 177 -12.17 1.81 -24.21
C ARG A 177 -10.96 0.96 -23.90
N GLN A 178 -11.04 -0.34 -24.20
CA GLN A 178 -9.87 -1.23 -24.14
C GLN A 178 -8.81 -0.80 -25.15
N ARG A 179 -7.55 -0.82 -24.74
CA ARG A 179 -6.41 -0.61 -25.63
C ARG A 179 -6.29 -1.77 -26.62
N LEU A 180 -5.67 -1.48 -27.76
CA LEU A 180 -5.38 -2.46 -28.78
C LEU A 180 -4.14 -3.26 -28.34
N PRO A 181 -4.22 -4.59 -28.22
CA PRO A 181 -3.04 -5.38 -27.92
C PRO A 181 -2.04 -5.29 -29.09
N LEU A 182 -0.76 -5.05 -28.76
CA LEU A 182 0.40 -5.14 -29.63
C LEU A 182 1.32 -6.27 -29.16
N GLY A 183 2.31 -6.61 -29.97
CA GLY A 183 3.27 -7.66 -29.66
C GLY A 183 2.83 -9.04 -30.18
N SER A 184 2.91 -10.06 -29.34
CA SER A 184 2.68 -11.47 -29.73
C SER A 184 1.27 -11.78 -30.22
N ASP A 185 0.29 -10.96 -29.84
CA ASP A 185 -1.13 -11.21 -30.11
C ASP A 185 -1.60 -10.66 -31.46
N TRP A 186 -0.69 -10.04 -32.22
CA TRP A 186 -1.00 -9.43 -33.51
C TRP A 186 -1.68 -10.39 -34.48
N ASN A 187 -2.80 -9.93 -35.07
CA ASN A 187 -3.61 -10.72 -36.00
C ASN A 187 -4.42 -9.79 -36.95
N ASN A 188 -5.13 -10.40 -37.92
CA ASN A 188 -5.90 -9.66 -38.93
C ASN A 188 -7.02 -8.79 -38.34
N GLU A 189 -7.61 -9.16 -37.20
CA GLU A 189 -8.64 -8.36 -36.54
C GLU A 189 -8.03 -7.10 -35.92
N ILE A 190 -6.89 -7.23 -35.25
CA ILE A 190 -6.14 -6.09 -34.70
C ILE A 190 -5.68 -5.17 -35.84
N ALA A 191 -5.15 -5.74 -36.92
CA ALA A 191 -4.74 -4.99 -38.11
C ALA A 191 -5.92 -4.18 -38.69
N ALA A 192 -7.10 -4.78 -38.83
CA ALA A 192 -8.29 -4.07 -39.28
C ALA A 192 -8.72 -2.93 -38.33
N ARG A 193 -8.61 -3.13 -37.01
CA ARG A 193 -8.89 -2.08 -36.01
C ARG A 193 -7.88 -0.94 -36.07
N VAL A 194 -6.60 -1.24 -36.28
CA VAL A 194 -5.55 -0.23 -36.52
C VAL A 194 -5.85 0.53 -37.81
N ALA A 195 -6.15 -0.17 -38.91
CA ALA A 195 -6.48 0.47 -40.19
C ALA A 195 -7.70 1.39 -40.08
N GLY A 196 -8.72 0.98 -39.32
CA GLY A 196 -9.91 1.79 -39.07
C GLY A 196 -9.64 3.05 -38.24
N ARG A 197 -8.63 3.04 -37.35
CA ARG A 197 -8.31 4.17 -36.47
C ARG A 197 -7.23 5.09 -37.04
N PHE A 198 -6.13 4.51 -37.50
CA PHE A 198 -4.92 5.22 -37.90
C PHE A 198 -4.67 5.16 -39.42
N GLY A 199 -5.56 4.51 -40.17
CA GLY A 199 -5.44 4.34 -41.62
C GLY A 199 -4.64 3.10 -42.04
N GLN A 200 -4.84 2.70 -43.29
CA GLN A 200 -4.24 1.47 -43.85
C GLN A 200 -2.72 1.49 -43.78
N ALA A 201 -2.08 2.64 -44.02
CA ALA A 201 -0.62 2.77 -43.99
C ALA A 201 -0.02 2.38 -42.63
N ALA A 202 -0.66 2.76 -41.52
CA ALA A 202 -0.20 2.38 -40.17
C ALA A 202 -0.33 0.87 -39.93
N SER A 203 -1.43 0.27 -40.39
CA SER A 203 -1.63 -1.18 -40.33
C SER A 203 -0.59 -1.93 -41.17
N ASP A 204 -0.25 -1.43 -42.35
CA ASP A 204 0.74 -2.05 -43.24
C ASP A 204 2.14 -2.00 -42.61
N VAL A 205 2.52 -0.87 -41.99
CA VAL A 205 3.79 -0.74 -41.27
C VAL A 205 3.90 -1.75 -40.12
N LEU A 206 2.87 -1.85 -39.26
CA LEU A 206 2.88 -2.81 -38.15
C LEU A 206 2.87 -4.26 -38.64
N SER A 207 2.17 -4.54 -39.75
CA SER A 207 2.17 -5.88 -40.37
C SER A 207 3.55 -6.26 -40.92
N ASP A 208 4.28 -5.32 -41.53
CA ASP A 208 5.66 -5.52 -42.00
C ASP A 208 6.63 -5.73 -40.83
N LEU A 209 6.52 -4.95 -39.76
CA LEU A 209 7.30 -5.15 -38.53
C LEU A 209 7.05 -6.54 -37.92
N PHE A 210 5.79 -6.97 -37.85
CA PHE A 210 5.44 -8.31 -37.38
C PHE A 210 6.04 -9.41 -38.27
N ALA A 211 5.94 -9.28 -39.59
CA ALA A 211 6.50 -10.25 -40.53
C ALA A 211 8.03 -10.39 -40.43
N ARG A 212 8.72 -9.33 -39.99
CA ARG A 212 10.17 -9.31 -39.77
C ARG A 212 10.59 -9.74 -38.36
N GLY A 213 9.64 -10.04 -37.47
CA GLY A 213 9.92 -10.33 -36.06
C GLY A 213 10.43 -9.10 -35.29
N GLN A 214 10.08 -7.90 -35.74
CA GLN A 214 10.49 -6.60 -35.17
C GLN A 214 9.32 -5.85 -34.54
N MET A 215 8.26 -6.59 -34.16
CA MET A 215 7.10 -5.99 -33.52
C MET A 215 7.50 -5.38 -32.16
N PRO A 216 7.06 -4.16 -31.81
CA PRO A 216 7.29 -3.61 -30.49
C PRO A 216 6.80 -4.54 -29.39
N GLN A 217 7.62 -4.77 -28.37
CA GLN A 217 7.28 -5.62 -27.22
C GLN A 217 6.84 -4.82 -26.00
N ASP A 218 7.18 -3.53 -25.96
CA ASP A 218 6.75 -2.61 -24.92
C ASP A 218 6.57 -1.17 -25.46
N VAL A 219 6.17 -0.26 -24.56
CA VAL A 219 5.95 1.16 -24.90
C VAL A 219 7.27 1.84 -25.33
N GLY A 220 8.40 1.46 -24.76
CA GLY A 220 9.71 2.00 -25.13
C GLY A 220 10.11 1.61 -26.56
N ASP A 221 9.91 0.34 -26.94
CA ASP A 221 10.04 -0.12 -28.32
C ASP A 221 9.15 0.67 -29.29
N LEU A 222 7.90 0.93 -28.89
CA LEU A 222 6.98 1.71 -29.71
C LEU A 222 7.48 3.14 -29.89
N VAL A 223 7.99 3.78 -28.83
CA VAL A 223 8.63 5.10 -28.93
C VAL A 223 9.82 5.06 -29.89
N ARG A 224 10.69 4.03 -29.82
CA ARG A 224 11.80 3.86 -30.77
C ARG A 224 11.33 3.75 -32.21
N VAL A 225 10.24 3.03 -32.46
CA VAL A 225 9.63 2.96 -33.80
C VAL A 225 9.16 4.35 -34.24
N LEU A 226 8.42 5.07 -33.40
CA LEU A 226 7.93 6.43 -33.71
C LEU A 226 9.07 7.41 -34.01
N GLN A 227 10.15 7.36 -33.24
CA GLN A 227 11.37 8.13 -33.48
C GLN A 227 12.00 7.77 -34.84
N SER A 228 12.11 6.48 -35.18
CA SER A 228 12.72 6.03 -36.45
C SER A 228 11.97 6.51 -37.69
N PHE A 229 10.65 6.68 -37.58
CA PHE A 229 9.79 7.22 -38.63
C PHE A 229 9.66 8.76 -38.57
N ASN A 230 10.36 9.42 -37.65
CA ASN A 230 10.27 10.86 -37.41
C ASN A 230 8.82 11.35 -37.17
N VAL A 231 8.02 10.55 -36.46
CA VAL A 231 6.65 10.93 -36.10
C VAL A 231 6.71 12.14 -35.15
N PRO A 232 5.97 13.23 -35.41
CA PRO A 232 5.90 14.38 -34.51
C PRO A 232 5.49 13.97 -33.08
N VAL A 233 6.15 14.53 -32.06
CA VAL A 233 5.89 14.20 -30.63
C VAL A 233 4.43 14.41 -30.23
N GLN A 234 3.73 15.37 -30.85
CA GLN A 234 2.31 15.61 -30.61
C GLN A 234 1.44 14.40 -30.97
N ASP A 235 1.80 13.67 -32.02
CA ASP A 235 1.06 12.49 -32.49
C ASP A 235 1.32 11.27 -31.60
N TRP A 236 2.41 11.26 -30.81
CA TRP A 236 2.71 10.17 -29.88
C TRP A 236 1.61 10.04 -28.82
N VAL A 237 0.93 11.14 -28.46
CA VAL A 237 -0.11 11.15 -27.43
C VAL A 237 -1.23 10.16 -27.76
N GLU A 238 -1.79 10.24 -28.97
CA GLU A 238 -2.89 9.34 -29.37
C GLU A 238 -2.39 7.91 -29.53
N ILE A 239 -1.20 7.74 -30.12
CA ILE A 239 -0.64 6.43 -30.41
C ILE A 239 -0.34 5.66 -29.14
N LEU A 240 0.34 6.28 -28.16
CA LEU A 240 0.70 5.63 -26.90
C LEU A 240 -0.51 5.39 -25.99
N ASP A 241 -1.58 6.16 -26.11
CA ASP A 241 -2.83 5.85 -25.39
C ASP A 241 -3.59 4.68 -26.03
N ALA A 242 -3.42 4.43 -27.33
CA ALA A 242 -4.22 3.45 -28.07
C ALA A 242 -3.79 2.00 -27.87
N PHE A 243 -2.53 1.75 -27.52
CA PHE A 243 -1.93 0.41 -27.53
C PHE A 243 -1.55 -0.10 -26.15
N ALA A 244 -1.61 -1.43 -25.98
CA ALA A 244 -1.20 -2.15 -24.79
C ALA A 244 -0.30 -3.32 -25.13
N PHE A 245 0.58 -3.69 -24.20
CA PHE A 245 1.56 -4.78 -24.35
C PHE A 245 1.34 -5.91 -23.33
N GLU A 246 0.48 -5.68 -22.35
CA GLU A 246 0.07 -6.67 -21.35
C GLU A 246 -1.41 -6.99 -21.56
N ALA A 247 -1.80 -8.26 -21.39
CA ALA A 247 -3.12 -8.74 -21.79
C ALA A 247 -4.28 -8.13 -20.99
N ASP A 248 -4.10 -7.91 -19.67
CA ASP A 248 -5.19 -7.50 -18.78
C ASP A 248 -4.83 -6.32 -17.86
N LEU A 249 -3.66 -6.38 -17.22
CA LEU A 249 -3.27 -5.45 -16.17
C LEU A 249 -1.78 -5.14 -16.28
N ALA A 250 -1.46 -3.87 -16.52
CA ALA A 250 -0.11 -3.35 -16.38
C ALA A 250 0.28 -3.28 -14.89
N ARG A 251 1.49 -3.71 -14.56
CA ARG A 251 2.00 -3.70 -13.16
C ARG A 251 3.23 -2.82 -13.02
N GLY A 252 3.29 -2.05 -11.93
CA GLY A 252 4.47 -1.29 -11.55
C GLY A 252 4.78 -0.06 -12.41
N ARG A 253 3.85 0.37 -13.28
CA ARG A 253 3.96 1.67 -13.95
C ARG A 253 3.78 2.80 -12.94
N ILE A 254 4.56 3.85 -13.12
CA ILE A 254 4.66 4.99 -12.23
C ILE A 254 3.85 6.16 -12.79
N ASP A 255 2.90 6.64 -11.99
CA ASP A 255 2.08 7.79 -12.32
C ASP A 255 2.91 9.08 -12.25
N VAL A 256 3.24 9.62 -13.42
CA VAL A 256 4.04 10.83 -13.59
C VAL A 256 3.40 12.07 -12.99
N ASN A 257 2.10 12.06 -12.72
CA ASN A 257 1.37 13.20 -12.16
C ASN A 257 1.37 13.21 -10.63
N THR A 258 1.66 12.08 -9.98
CA THR A 258 1.54 11.93 -8.53
C THR A 258 2.80 11.40 -7.84
N ALA A 259 3.70 10.73 -8.56
CA ALA A 259 4.87 10.11 -7.97
C ALA A 259 5.82 11.12 -7.28
N PRO A 260 6.33 10.87 -6.07
CA PRO A 260 7.34 11.72 -5.45
C PRO A 260 8.60 11.85 -6.32
N GLU A 261 9.37 12.92 -6.11
CA GLU A 261 10.63 13.17 -6.84
C GLU A 261 11.58 11.96 -6.76
N ALA A 262 11.78 11.42 -5.56
CA ALA A 262 12.66 10.29 -5.33
C ALA A 262 12.25 9.04 -6.15
N VAL A 263 10.95 8.81 -6.32
CA VAL A 263 10.42 7.70 -7.13
C VAL A 263 10.69 7.93 -8.62
N LEU A 264 10.42 9.14 -9.11
CA LEU A 264 10.68 9.49 -10.51
C LEU A 264 12.18 9.44 -10.84
N ALA A 265 13.04 9.92 -9.96
CA ALA A 265 14.48 9.96 -10.16
C ALA A 265 15.10 8.55 -10.29
N ALA A 266 14.46 7.52 -9.71
CA ALA A 266 14.91 6.14 -9.82
C ALA A 266 14.70 5.55 -11.23
N ILE A 267 13.76 6.09 -12.01
CA ILE A 267 13.39 5.58 -13.34
C ILE A 267 14.52 5.85 -14.34
N PRO A 268 14.99 4.84 -15.10
CA PRO A 268 15.94 5.04 -16.20
C PRO A 268 15.46 6.12 -17.17
N GLY A 269 16.35 7.01 -17.59
CA GLY A 269 16.03 8.13 -18.49
C GLY A 269 15.44 9.38 -17.83
N ILE A 270 15.05 9.36 -16.54
CA ILE A 270 14.54 10.56 -15.84
C ILE A 270 15.64 11.22 -15.00
N GLY A 271 16.16 10.52 -13.98
CA GLY A 271 17.22 11.04 -13.11
C GLY A 271 16.91 12.44 -12.56
N SER A 272 17.80 13.41 -12.83
CA SER A 272 17.68 14.78 -12.33
C SER A 272 16.49 15.58 -12.87
N ALA A 273 15.87 15.14 -13.97
CA ALA A 273 14.67 15.78 -14.52
C ALA A 273 13.47 15.67 -13.57
N ALA A 274 13.49 14.72 -12.62
CA ALA A 274 12.41 14.48 -11.67
C ALA A 274 11.97 15.73 -10.89
N ALA A 275 12.93 16.53 -10.40
CA ALA A 275 12.63 17.75 -9.64
C ALA A 275 11.84 18.77 -10.48
N GLU A 276 12.24 18.97 -11.73
CA GLU A 276 11.56 19.87 -12.66
C GLU A 276 10.16 19.33 -13.00
N MET A 277 10.04 18.03 -13.27
CA MET A 277 8.75 17.38 -13.52
C MET A 277 7.77 17.63 -12.36
N VAL A 278 8.19 17.40 -11.12
CA VAL A 278 7.35 17.63 -9.93
C VAL A 278 6.94 19.09 -9.83
N SER A 279 7.86 20.03 -10.08
CA SER A 279 7.60 21.47 -10.00
C SER A 279 6.56 21.97 -11.03
N VAL A 280 6.55 21.40 -12.24
CA VAL A 280 5.70 21.84 -13.35
C VAL A 280 4.28 21.28 -13.24
N ARG A 281 4.07 20.17 -12.54
CA ARG A 281 2.77 19.47 -12.43
C ARG A 281 1.59 20.37 -12.13
N SER A 282 1.73 21.34 -11.23
CA SER A 282 0.63 22.23 -10.84
C SER A 282 0.14 23.13 -11.99
N THR A 283 0.98 23.34 -13.00
CA THR A 283 0.72 24.21 -14.16
C THR A 283 0.18 23.45 -15.39
N LEU A 284 0.12 22.12 -15.32
CA LEU A 284 -0.36 21.30 -16.42
C LEU A 284 -1.87 21.44 -16.60
N SER A 285 -2.28 21.62 -17.85
CA SER A 285 -3.67 21.49 -18.27
C SER A 285 -4.16 20.04 -18.17
N ASP A 286 -5.48 19.83 -18.18
CA ASP A 286 -6.07 18.48 -18.14
C ASP A 286 -5.62 17.61 -19.32
N GLN A 287 -5.46 18.22 -20.50
CA GLN A 287 -4.99 17.51 -21.69
C GLN A 287 -3.54 17.03 -21.51
N GLU A 288 -2.66 17.87 -20.97
CA GLU A 288 -1.26 17.47 -20.72
C GLU A 288 -1.17 16.38 -19.63
N ARG A 289 -1.98 16.49 -18.58
CA ARG A 289 -2.03 15.47 -17.52
C ARG A 289 -2.46 14.11 -18.04
N SER A 290 -3.24 14.04 -19.12
CA SER A 290 -3.74 12.77 -19.65
C SER A 290 -2.69 11.90 -20.35
N THR A 291 -1.51 12.44 -20.69
CA THR A 291 -0.50 11.75 -21.49
C THR A 291 0.86 11.60 -20.82
N ILE A 292 1.50 10.44 -20.92
CA ILE A 292 2.87 10.24 -20.41
C ILE A 292 3.92 11.07 -21.16
N VAL A 293 3.55 11.65 -22.30
CA VAL A 293 4.44 12.39 -23.21
C VAL A 293 4.64 13.85 -22.76
N TRP A 294 3.85 14.36 -21.80
CA TRP A 294 3.94 15.77 -21.39
C TRP A 294 5.35 16.24 -20.97
N PRO A 295 6.23 15.42 -20.36
CA PRO A 295 7.60 15.85 -20.05
C PRO A 295 8.42 16.17 -21.30
N VAL A 296 8.17 15.44 -22.40
CA VAL A 296 8.81 15.70 -23.70
C VAL A 296 8.21 16.96 -24.35
N LEU A 297 6.89 17.12 -24.30
CA LEU A 297 6.22 18.32 -24.82
C LEU A 297 6.67 19.60 -24.10
N ARG A 298 7.01 19.51 -22.82
CA ARG A 298 7.55 20.60 -22.01
C ARG A 298 9.06 20.79 -22.14
N GLY A 299 9.75 19.92 -22.90
CA GLY A 299 11.20 19.99 -23.10
C GLY A 299 12.03 19.61 -21.88
N ILE A 300 11.42 18.92 -20.91
CA ILE A 300 12.07 18.47 -19.68
C ILE A 300 12.88 17.18 -19.95
N ILE A 301 12.31 16.29 -20.77
CA ILE A 301 12.99 15.08 -21.26
C ILE A 301 13.17 15.21 -22.77
N PRO A 302 14.39 15.05 -23.31
CA PRO A 302 14.63 15.01 -24.74
C PRO A 302 13.83 13.89 -25.41
N ALA A 303 13.31 14.14 -26.61
CA ALA A 303 12.46 13.17 -27.31
C ALA A 303 13.20 11.87 -27.62
N GLU A 304 14.50 11.96 -27.89
CA GLU A 304 15.42 10.86 -28.16
C GLU A 304 15.65 9.93 -26.97
N ASP A 305 15.51 10.43 -25.73
CA ASP A 305 15.77 9.67 -24.50
C ASP A 305 14.48 9.09 -23.89
N PHE A 306 13.31 9.49 -24.41
CA PHE A 306 12.03 9.14 -23.82
C PHE A 306 11.73 7.64 -23.83
N ASP A 307 12.27 6.89 -24.80
CA ASP A 307 12.08 5.44 -24.89
C ASP A 307 12.59 4.68 -23.65
N GLN A 308 13.62 5.21 -22.98
CA GLN A 308 14.21 4.62 -21.78
C GLN A 308 13.27 4.65 -20.57
N CYS A 309 12.38 5.64 -20.49
CA CYS A 309 11.46 5.81 -19.37
C CYS A 309 10.02 5.41 -19.72
N ALA A 310 9.58 5.54 -20.98
CA ALA A 310 8.17 5.44 -21.37
C ALA A 310 7.47 4.15 -20.92
N VAL A 311 8.16 3.00 -20.97
CA VAL A 311 7.63 1.70 -20.52
C VAL A 311 7.25 1.66 -19.04
N HIS A 312 7.87 2.53 -18.24
CA HIS A 312 7.66 2.61 -16.81
C HIS A 312 6.62 3.65 -16.41
N LEU A 313 6.07 4.42 -17.34
CA LEU A 313 5.23 5.56 -17.03
C LEU A 313 3.75 5.26 -17.24
N THR A 314 2.93 5.87 -16.40
CA THR A 314 1.50 6.07 -16.61
C THR A 314 1.13 7.48 -16.18
N THR A 315 -0.07 7.94 -16.51
CA THR A 315 -0.64 9.20 -16.01
C THR A 315 -1.73 9.00 -14.98
N ARG A 316 -2.00 7.75 -14.62
CA ARG A 316 -3.20 7.37 -13.89
C ARG A 316 -2.86 6.44 -12.76
N SER A 317 -3.62 6.56 -11.68
CA SER A 317 -3.72 5.51 -10.69
C SER A 317 -5.17 5.11 -10.51
N PHE A 318 -5.46 3.83 -10.71
CA PHE A 318 -6.80 3.29 -10.47
C PHE A 318 -7.00 2.86 -9.03
N ARG A 319 -5.95 2.83 -8.22
CA ARG A 319 -6.02 2.48 -6.81
C ARG A 319 -5.56 3.63 -5.94
N TRP A 320 -6.44 4.02 -5.03
CA TRP A 320 -6.25 5.17 -4.17
C TRP A 320 -6.31 4.75 -2.72
N ARG A 321 -5.26 5.07 -1.97
CA ARG A 321 -5.21 4.84 -0.53
C ARG A 321 -5.68 6.04 0.22
N VAL A 322 -6.50 5.76 1.22
CA VAL A 322 -7.05 6.75 2.14
C VAL A 322 -6.84 6.25 3.56
N ASP A 323 -6.25 7.10 4.38
CA ASP A 323 -6.14 6.90 5.82
C ASP A 323 -7.08 7.90 6.50
N PHE A 324 -7.89 7.42 7.45
CA PHE A 324 -8.88 8.25 8.14
C PHE A 324 -9.12 7.83 9.59
N GLU A 325 -9.56 8.78 10.40
CA GLU A 325 -10.15 8.57 11.72
C GLU A 325 -11.67 8.54 11.60
N LEU A 326 -12.33 7.69 12.38
CA LEU A 326 -13.78 7.58 12.46
C LEU A 326 -14.21 7.57 13.92
N GLY A 327 -15.09 8.48 14.30
CA GLY A 327 -15.59 8.52 15.67
C GLY A 327 -16.74 9.50 15.84
N LEU A 328 -17.36 9.48 17.01
CA LEU A 328 -18.38 10.47 17.38
C LEU A 328 -17.70 11.78 17.74
N MET A 329 -18.07 12.87 17.08
CA MET A 329 -17.70 14.23 17.46
C MET A 329 -18.85 14.87 18.24
N GLY A 330 -18.48 15.64 19.26
CA GLY A 330 -19.45 16.45 20.00
C GLY A 330 -19.88 17.68 19.20
N ASP A 331 -20.77 18.47 19.81
CA ASP A 331 -21.31 19.70 19.20
C ASP A 331 -20.22 20.75 18.90
N ASP A 332 -19.07 20.67 19.56
CA ASP A 332 -17.91 21.54 19.32
C ASP A 332 -17.17 21.18 18.01
N GLN A 333 -17.39 19.99 17.44
CA GLN A 333 -16.77 19.46 16.22
C GLN A 333 -15.23 19.47 16.17
N GLU A 334 -14.57 19.80 17.28
CA GLU A 334 -13.12 19.85 17.37
C GLU A 334 -12.55 18.46 17.68
N ASN A 335 -13.13 17.79 18.67
CA ASN A 335 -12.59 16.57 19.25
C ASN A 335 -13.58 15.39 19.17
N TYR A 336 -13.02 14.20 19.05
CA TYR A 336 -13.80 12.98 19.21
C TYR A 336 -14.17 12.77 20.68
N LEU A 337 -15.41 12.40 20.94
CA LEU A 337 -15.94 12.07 22.27
C LEU A 337 -15.29 10.81 22.87
N THR A 338 -14.80 9.93 22.00
CA THR A 338 -14.06 8.71 22.36
C THR A 338 -12.88 8.53 21.41
N PRO A 339 -11.82 7.78 21.80
CA PRO A 339 -10.71 7.47 20.90
C PRO A 339 -11.24 6.94 19.55
N PRO A 340 -10.93 7.61 18.43
CA PRO A 340 -11.50 7.27 17.14
C PRO A 340 -10.90 5.98 16.61
N ASP A 341 -11.63 5.31 15.72
CA ASP A 341 -11.10 4.21 14.95
C ASP A 341 -10.23 4.73 13.80
N ARG A 342 -8.94 4.35 13.78
CA ARG A 342 -8.03 4.63 12.67
C ARG A 342 -8.09 3.52 11.64
N VAL A 343 -8.30 3.88 10.38
CA VAL A 343 -8.50 2.94 9.28
C VAL A 343 -7.65 3.36 8.07
N ARG A 344 -7.08 2.37 7.40
CA ARG A 344 -6.46 2.49 6.07
C ARG A 344 -7.28 1.67 5.09
N CYS A 345 -7.65 2.24 3.96
CA CYS A 345 -8.25 1.51 2.85
C CYS A 345 -7.61 1.85 1.51
N VAL A 346 -7.74 0.94 0.56
CA VAL A 346 -7.37 1.13 -0.85
C VAL A 346 -8.64 0.91 -1.68
N VAL A 347 -9.11 1.98 -2.31
CA VAL A 347 -10.26 1.95 -3.22
C VAL A 347 -9.75 1.66 -4.63
N ASP A 348 -10.40 0.72 -5.31
CA ASP A 348 -10.09 0.31 -6.68
C ASP A 348 -11.16 0.84 -7.64
N LEU A 349 -10.72 1.62 -8.62
CA LEU A 349 -11.51 2.28 -9.66
C LEU A 349 -11.32 1.63 -11.04
N GLY A 350 -10.61 0.50 -11.11
CA GLY A 350 -10.27 -0.18 -12.37
C GLY A 350 -11.52 -0.59 -13.16
N THR A 351 -12.60 -0.93 -12.46
CA THR A 351 -13.89 -1.27 -13.08
C THR A 351 -14.93 -0.16 -12.90
N PRO A 352 -16.00 -0.12 -13.72
CA PRO A 352 -17.09 0.85 -13.56
C PRO A 352 -17.80 0.79 -12.20
N ARG A 353 -17.72 -0.36 -11.51
CA ARG A 353 -18.21 -0.52 -10.14
C ARG A 353 -17.01 -0.45 -9.19
N PRO A 354 -16.78 0.67 -8.49
CA PRO A 354 -15.62 0.80 -7.61
C PRO A 354 -15.65 -0.29 -6.54
N SER A 355 -14.50 -0.81 -6.14
CA SER A 355 -14.39 -1.85 -5.11
C SER A 355 -13.35 -1.46 -4.06
N LEU A 356 -13.23 -2.26 -3.00
CA LEU A 356 -12.15 -2.11 -2.03
C LEU A 356 -11.10 -3.19 -2.34
N ALA A 357 -9.90 -2.77 -2.70
CA ALA A 357 -8.77 -3.69 -2.89
C ALA A 357 -8.25 -4.21 -1.55
N ALA A 358 -8.22 -3.35 -0.53
CA ALA A 358 -7.81 -3.69 0.82
C ALA A 358 -8.39 -2.70 1.83
N TRP A 359 -8.58 -3.12 3.08
CA TRP A 359 -8.73 -2.21 4.21
C TRP A 359 -8.28 -2.88 5.50
N ARG A 360 -7.89 -2.07 6.49
CA ARG A 360 -7.50 -2.54 7.83
C ARG A 360 -7.68 -1.46 8.88
N SER A 361 -7.90 -1.89 10.13
CA SER A 361 -7.75 -1.01 11.28
C SER A 361 -6.26 -0.80 11.59
N LEU A 362 -5.90 0.43 11.96
CA LEU A 362 -4.58 0.83 12.44
C LEU A 362 -4.51 0.88 13.97
N ASN A 363 -5.64 0.72 14.69
CA ASN A 363 -5.68 0.80 16.15
C ASN A 363 -4.95 -0.37 16.82
N LEU A 364 -5.03 -1.56 16.21
CA LEU A 364 -4.33 -2.77 16.70
C LEU A 364 -2.81 -2.57 16.71
N ASP A 365 -2.27 -1.69 15.86
CA ASP A 365 -0.84 -1.43 15.79
C ASP A 365 -0.37 -0.67 17.03
N ALA A 366 -1.13 0.31 17.52
CA ALA A 366 -0.77 1.06 18.72
C ALA A 366 -0.79 0.19 19.99
N THR A 367 -1.79 -0.69 20.13
CA THR A 367 -1.90 -1.58 21.30
C THR A 367 -0.83 -2.67 21.29
N VAL A 368 -0.58 -3.30 20.15
CA VAL A 368 0.48 -4.31 20.02
C VAL A 368 1.86 -3.69 20.15
N GLN A 369 2.10 -2.50 19.58
CA GLN A 369 3.35 -1.76 19.77
C GLN A 369 3.57 -1.35 21.24
N GLY A 370 2.54 -0.90 21.94
CA GLY A 370 2.60 -0.60 23.38
C GLY A 370 3.03 -1.83 24.20
N LEU A 371 2.39 -2.99 23.95
CA LEU A 371 2.74 -4.25 24.62
C LEU A 371 4.16 -4.73 24.29
N VAL A 372 4.61 -4.60 23.04
CA VAL A 372 5.98 -4.98 22.64
C VAL A 372 7.02 -4.05 23.25
N MET A 373 6.75 -2.75 23.33
CA MET A 373 7.64 -1.79 24.00
C MET A 373 7.73 -2.05 25.50
N GLU A 374 6.60 -2.34 26.15
CA GLU A 374 6.55 -2.69 27.57
C GLU A 374 7.31 -3.98 27.86
N GLN A 375 7.18 -4.99 26.99
CA GLN A 375 7.93 -6.24 27.11
C GLN A 375 9.44 -6.05 26.88
N ARG A 376 9.85 -5.20 25.94
CA ARG A 376 11.27 -4.86 25.72
C ARG A 376 11.85 -4.05 26.89
N ALA A 377 11.08 -3.15 27.48
CA ALA A 377 11.49 -2.41 28.68
C ALA A 377 11.69 -3.35 29.87
N GLN A 378 10.77 -4.32 30.07
CA GLN A 378 10.91 -5.35 31.11
C GLN A 378 12.16 -6.22 30.91
N LEU A 379 12.45 -6.64 29.67
CA LEU A 379 13.67 -7.42 29.38
C LEU A 379 14.96 -6.61 29.62
N ALA A 380 14.96 -5.31 29.28
CA ALA A 380 16.10 -4.42 29.54
C ALA A 380 16.31 -4.17 31.04
N GLU A 381 15.24 -4.10 31.84
CA GLU A 381 15.29 -4.02 33.30
C GLU A 381 15.82 -5.33 33.93
N GLU A 382 15.43 -6.49 33.38
CA GLU A 382 15.94 -7.80 33.81
C GLU A 382 17.45 -7.98 33.50
N GLU A 383 17.92 -7.54 32.33
CA GLU A 383 19.34 -7.57 31.96
C GLU A 383 20.19 -6.57 32.78
N GLY A 384 19.62 -5.40 33.10
CA GLY A 384 20.23 -4.41 33.99
C GLY A 384 20.36 -4.91 35.44
N ASN A 385 19.35 -5.65 35.93
CA ASN A 385 19.39 -6.27 37.26
C ASN A 385 20.32 -7.49 37.32
N ALA A 386 20.41 -8.30 36.27
CA ALA A 386 21.36 -9.41 36.20
C ALA A 386 22.83 -8.94 36.23
N SER A 387 23.10 -7.76 35.68
CA SER A 387 24.44 -7.14 35.67
C SER A 387 24.86 -6.56 37.03
N ASN A 388 23.90 -6.25 37.92
CA ASN A 388 24.18 -5.75 39.27
C ASN A 388 24.44 -6.84 40.32
N VAL A 389 24.16 -8.12 40.01
CA VAL A 389 24.34 -9.24 40.96
C VAL A 389 25.67 -9.99 40.77
N ALA A 390 26.40 -9.74 39.67
CA ALA A 390 27.64 -10.44 39.36
C ALA A 390 28.91 -9.58 39.57
N GLN A 391 29.18 -9.16 40.81
CA GLN A 391 30.56 -8.83 41.22
C GLN A 391 31.11 -9.89 42.18
N PRO A 392 31.86 -10.90 41.70
CA PRO A 392 32.72 -11.69 42.57
C PRO A 392 34.03 -10.92 42.79
N SER A 393 34.25 -10.53 44.05
CA SER A 393 35.49 -9.99 44.58
C SER A 393 36.72 -10.82 44.15
N ARG A 394 37.51 -10.31 43.20
CA ARG A 394 38.81 -10.91 42.83
C ARG A 394 39.96 -10.10 43.40
N ARG A 395 40.59 -10.65 44.45
CA ARG A 395 41.94 -10.28 44.91
C ARG A 395 42.95 -10.37 43.75
N PRO A 396 43.88 -9.42 43.60
CA PRO A 396 44.90 -9.49 42.57
C PRO A 396 46.00 -10.48 42.98
N ARG A 397 46.17 -11.54 42.19
CA ARG A 397 47.36 -12.42 42.24
C ARG A 397 48.29 -12.05 41.09
N ASN A 398 49.42 -11.46 41.43
CA ASN A 398 50.58 -11.29 40.55
C ASN A 398 51.02 -12.64 39.96
N ARG A 399 51.25 -12.70 38.64
CA ARG A 399 52.30 -13.53 38.03
C ARG A 399 52.69 -13.03 36.62
N PRO A 400 53.94 -13.26 36.18
CA PRO A 400 54.59 -12.50 35.12
C PRO A 400 54.50 -13.15 33.72
N ARG A 401 54.75 -12.30 32.72
CA ARG A 401 54.95 -12.58 31.28
C ARG A 401 55.91 -13.73 30.98
N ARG A 402 55.55 -14.59 30.00
CA ARG A 402 56.51 -15.27 29.11
C ARG A 402 55.92 -15.49 27.71
N ARG A 403 56.79 -15.27 26.71
CA ARG A 403 56.63 -15.25 25.24
C ARG A 403 56.38 -16.63 24.59
N SER A 404 55.69 -16.63 23.44
CA SER A 404 56.02 -17.30 22.14
C SER A 404 54.77 -17.32 21.23
N ALA A 405 54.73 -16.67 20.06
CA ALA A 405 55.06 -17.21 18.71
C ALA A 405 54.55 -18.66 18.52
N THR A 406 53.72 -19.01 17.52
CA THR A 406 54.05 -19.08 16.08
C THR A 406 52.76 -19.45 15.28
N GLU A 407 52.77 -19.12 13.98
CA GLU A 407 51.80 -19.36 12.90
C GLU A 407 51.20 -20.77 12.79
N SER A 408 49.98 -20.88 12.22
CA SER A 408 49.70 -21.65 10.99
C SER A 408 48.19 -21.71 10.68
N ASN A 409 47.84 -21.36 9.44
CA ASN A 409 46.62 -21.82 8.74
C ASN A 409 46.97 -23.18 8.06
N PRO A 410 46.04 -24.10 7.71
CA PRO A 410 44.97 -23.84 6.72
C PRO A 410 43.63 -24.62 6.89
N GLU A 411 42.67 -24.25 6.04
CA GLU A 411 41.38 -24.89 5.64
C GLU A 411 41.46 -26.40 5.24
N PRO A 412 40.39 -27.08 4.74
CA PRO A 412 38.92 -26.97 4.90
C PRO A 412 38.26 -28.34 5.23
N SER A 413 36.94 -28.39 5.46
CA SER A 413 36.20 -29.66 5.28
C SER A 413 34.76 -29.45 4.78
N SER A 414 34.35 -30.41 3.97
CA SER A 414 33.20 -30.46 3.07
C SER A 414 32.04 -31.28 3.63
N GLY A 415 30.82 -30.97 3.16
CA GLY A 415 29.81 -31.97 2.78
C GLY A 415 28.72 -32.38 3.81
N SER A 416 27.46 -32.00 3.53
CA SER A 416 26.29 -32.89 3.30
C SER A 416 25.06 -31.97 3.10
N SER A 417 24.34 -31.96 1.97
CA SER A 417 23.47 -32.96 1.35
C SER A 417 22.32 -33.45 2.26
N ARG A 418 21.14 -32.80 2.15
CA ARG A 418 19.83 -33.44 2.32
C ARG A 418 18.71 -32.70 1.58
N ALA A 419 17.84 -33.51 0.99
CA ALA A 419 16.84 -33.25 -0.04
C ALA A 419 15.50 -32.62 0.49
N PRO A 420 14.53 -32.29 -0.39
CA PRO A 420 13.50 -31.26 -0.17
C PRO A 420 12.16 -31.79 0.38
N ALA A 421 11.40 -30.93 1.07
CA ALA A 421 10.08 -31.23 1.59
C ALA A 421 8.95 -30.50 0.81
N ARG A 422 8.26 -31.32 0.00
CA ARG A 422 6.87 -31.31 -0.51
C ARG A 422 5.93 -30.09 -0.32
N ASN A 423 5.37 -29.71 -1.46
CA ASN A 423 4.14 -28.96 -1.72
C ASN A 423 2.89 -29.45 -0.96
N ARG A 424 2.00 -28.50 -0.64
CA ARG A 424 0.57 -28.69 -0.34
C ARG A 424 -0.27 -27.77 -1.25
N PRO A 425 -1.40 -28.24 -1.82
CA PRO A 425 -2.28 -27.42 -2.65
C PRO A 425 -3.36 -26.68 -1.83
N PRO A 426 -4.00 -25.62 -2.38
CA PRO A 426 -5.10 -24.91 -1.73
C PRO A 426 -6.45 -25.59 -2.01
N ASN A 427 -7.34 -25.57 -1.02
CA ASN A 427 -8.71 -26.03 -1.12
C ASN A 427 -9.66 -24.87 -1.50
N ALA A 428 -10.66 -25.29 -2.29
CA ALA A 428 -11.99 -24.75 -2.58
C ALA A 428 -12.59 -23.72 -1.62
#